data_AF-A0A1A9UWP4-F1
#
_entry.id   AF-A0A1A9UWP4-F1
#
_cell.length_a   1.000
_cell.length_b   1.000
_cell.length_c   1.000
_cell.angle_alpha   90.00
_cell.angle_beta   90.00
_cell.angle_gamma   90.00
#
_symmetry.space_group_name_H-M   'P 1'
#
loop_
_entity.id
_entity.type
_entity.pdbx_description
1 polymer ?
#
loop_
_entity_poly.entity_id
_entity_poly.type
_entity_poly.pdbx_seq_one_letter_code
_entity_poly.pdbx_strand_id
1 'polypeptide(L)'
;MSTVTFKTWLNKKLRELNTDETVFGSYILGILEGDENDEEKREALDGILGEILNDNIEEVIQSIIDKWQEYQPKKNESNNCDNGLDVEDKLTKLLEAQNIQTTVKERTYTEEERRIREQILAQYSQTEVSDDDYNAAHSDEESEKHISGGCGNSSLNGIERNTNVQDVLALQKERREQARSEAAAKKQKDKEDRERQKQLREEKKEKRKTVKGERRR
;
A
#
# COMPACT_ATOMS: atom_id res chain seq x y z
N MET A 1 33.13 19.08 9.45
CA MET A 1 33.18 20.50 9.84
C MET A 1 31.84 21.11 9.47
N SER A 2 31.28 21.95 10.33
CA SER A 2 29.83 22.24 10.32
C SER A 2 29.43 23.20 9.20
N THR A 3 28.27 22.97 8.58
CA THR A 3 27.58 23.86 7.63
C THR A 3 27.46 25.31 8.13
N VAL A 4 27.46 25.49 9.45
CA VAL A 4 27.52 26.78 10.14
C VAL A 4 28.72 27.64 9.70
N THR A 5 29.91 27.05 9.56
CA THR A 5 31.12 27.78 9.17
C THR A 5 31.02 28.25 7.72
N PHE A 6 30.56 27.37 6.82
CA PHE A 6 30.28 27.75 5.43
C PHE A 6 29.23 28.85 5.34
N LYS A 7 28.13 28.74 6.08
CA LYS A 7 27.07 29.76 6.11
C LYS A 7 27.60 31.14 6.54
N THR A 8 28.49 31.19 7.54
CA THR A 8 29.10 32.47 7.93
C THR A 8 30.00 33.07 6.83
N TRP A 9 30.72 32.23 6.09
CA TRP A 9 31.52 32.66 4.95
C TRP A 9 30.63 33.16 3.80
N LEU A 10 29.59 32.40 3.45
CA LEU A 10 28.65 32.74 2.40
C LEU A 10 27.97 34.09 2.68
N ASN A 11 27.50 34.30 3.92
CA ASN A 11 26.89 35.58 4.31
C ASN A 11 27.87 36.76 4.17
N LYS A 12 29.15 36.57 4.52
CA LYS A 12 30.16 37.62 4.32
C LYS A 12 30.38 37.90 2.84
N LYS A 13 30.47 36.86 2.02
CA LYS A 13 30.66 36.98 0.56
C LYS A 13 29.47 37.69 -0.11
N LEU A 14 28.24 37.35 0.26
CA LEU A 14 27.04 38.02 -0.22
C LEU A 14 26.98 39.50 0.20
N ARG A 15 27.41 39.82 1.42
CA ARG A 15 27.48 41.21 1.88
C ARG A 15 28.51 42.04 1.12
N GLU A 16 29.66 41.46 0.77
CA GLU A 16 30.66 42.10 -0.10
C GLU A 16 30.11 42.39 -1.51
N LEU A 17 29.17 41.57 -1.96
CA LEU A 17 28.47 41.70 -3.26
C LEU A 17 27.21 42.57 -3.18
N ASN A 18 26.97 43.27 -2.07
CA ASN A 18 25.77 44.08 -1.81
C ASN A 18 24.45 43.30 -1.94
N THR A 19 24.46 42.00 -1.63
CA THR A 19 23.29 41.12 -1.72
C THR A 19 22.71 40.79 -0.34
N ASP A 20 21.39 40.55 -0.25
CA ASP A 20 20.73 40.20 1.02
C ASP A 20 21.07 38.76 1.46
N GLU A 21 21.99 38.66 2.40
CA GLU A 21 22.40 37.41 3.07
C GLU A 21 21.26 36.57 3.66
N THR A 22 20.16 37.19 4.10
CA THR A 22 19.07 36.47 4.78
C THR A 22 18.22 35.66 3.81
N VAL A 23 17.96 36.24 2.63
CA VAL A 23 17.20 35.61 1.55
C VAL A 23 18.09 34.65 0.79
N PHE A 24 19.22 35.13 0.25
CA PHE A 24 20.06 34.35 -0.65
C PHE A 24 20.90 33.31 0.08
N GLY A 25 21.39 33.61 1.29
CA GLY A 25 22.20 32.65 2.04
C GLY A 25 21.45 31.37 2.40
N SER A 26 20.15 31.48 2.68
CA SER A 26 19.28 30.34 2.98
C SER A 26 18.96 29.52 1.72
N TYR A 27 18.69 30.21 0.61
CA TYR A 27 18.33 29.59 -0.66
C TYR A 27 19.51 28.90 -1.33
N ILE A 28 20.67 29.56 -1.38
CA ILE A 28 21.93 28.99 -1.90
C ILE A 28 22.34 27.76 -1.09
N LEU A 29 22.21 27.81 0.23
CA LEU A 29 22.49 26.64 1.07
C LEU A 29 21.57 25.47 0.73
N GLY A 30 20.28 25.74 0.48
CA GLY A 30 19.32 24.73 0.05
C GLY A 30 19.69 24.06 -1.28
N ILE A 31 20.14 24.85 -2.27
CA ILE A 31 20.63 24.32 -3.56
C ILE A 31 21.87 23.43 -3.33
N LEU A 32 22.82 23.91 -2.52
CA LEU A 32 24.08 23.20 -2.29
C LEU A 32 23.91 21.89 -1.48
N GLU A 33 22.95 21.88 -0.55
CA GLU A 33 22.54 20.70 0.24
C GLU A 33 21.68 19.71 -0.55
N GLY A 34 21.12 20.11 -1.69
CA GLY A 34 20.37 19.23 -2.58
C GLY A 34 21.23 18.08 -3.16
N ASP A 35 20.57 17.00 -3.55
CA ASP A 35 21.19 15.82 -4.19
C ASP A 35 21.44 16.03 -5.70
N GLU A 36 21.24 17.25 -6.20
CA GLU A 36 21.48 17.68 -7.57
C GLU A 36 22.96 17.56 -7.96
N ASN A 37 23.21 17.40 -9.25
CA ASN A 37 24.58 17.31 -9.77
C ASN A 37 25.28 18.67 -9.73
N ASP A 38 26.62 18.71 -9.76
CA ASP A 38 27.38 19.97 -9.68
C ASP A 38 27.02 20.94 -10.83
N GLU A 39 26.62 20.42 -12.00
CA GLU A 39 26.14 21.21 -13.14
C GLU A 39 24.77 21.86 -12.89
N GLU A 40 23.83 21.10 -12.32
CA GLU A 40 22.48 21.61 -11.97
C GLU A 40 22.58 22.67 -10.88
N LYS A 41 23.47 22.47 -9.90
CA LYS A 41 23.78 23.47 -8.86
C LYS A 41 24.35 24.75 -9.46
N ARG A 42 25.19 24.66 -10.49
CA ARG A 42 25.73 25.84 -11.20
C ARG A 42 24.62 26.59 -11.92
N GLU A 43 23.79 25.89 -12.69
CA GLU A 43 22.67 26.50 -13.42
C GLU A 43 21.68 27.19 -12.47
N ALA A 44 21.35 26.54 -11.34
CA ALA A 44 20.46 27.12 -10.33
C ALA A 44 21.07 28.38 -9.67
N LEU A 45 22.38 28.36 -9.40
CA LEU A 45 23.09 29.53 -8.87
C LEU A 45 23.22 30.65 -9.91
N ASP A 46 23.43 30.32 -11.18
CA ASP A 46 23.50 31.29 -12.28
C ASP A 46 22.15 31.97 -12.52
N GLY A 47 21.05 31.21 -12.47
CA GLY A 47 19.71 31.77 -12.60
C GLY A 47 19.40 32.84 -11.54
N ILE A 48 19.76 32.60 -10.27
CA ILE A 48 19.48 33.58 -9.21
C ILE A 48 20.53 34.67 -9.12
N LEU A 49 21.82 34.35 -9.26
CA LEU A 49 22.90 35.33 -9.09
C LEU A 49 23.04 36.18 -10.36
N GLY A 50 22.73 35.64 -11.54
CA GLY A 50 22.71 36.37 -12.80
C GLY A 50 21.58 37.39 -12.93
N GLU A 51 20.48 37.21 -12.17
CA GLU A 51 19.44 38.25 -12.07
C GLU A 51 19.89 39.45 -11.20
N ILE A 52 20.89 39.27 -10.33
CA ILE A 52 21.26 40.24 -9.29
C ILE A 52 22.63 40.87 -9.56
N LEU A 53 23.57 40.08 -10.04
CA LEU A 53 24.92 40.47 -10.39
C LEU A 53 25.05 40.51 -11.91
N ASN A 54 25.57 41.62 -12.44
CA ASN A 54 25.77 41.76 -13.88
C ASN A 54 27.21 41.42 -14.32
N ASP A 55 28.15 41.38 -13.37
CA ASP A 55 29.57 41.14 -13.61
C ASP A 55 30.06 40.00 -12.71
N ASN A 56 30.99 39.18 -13.20
CA ASN A 56 31.77 38.21 -12.41
C ASN A 56 30.96 37.03 -11.79
N ILE A 57 29.78 36.71 -12.34
CA ILE A 57 28.88 35.65 -11.83
C ILE A 57 29.58 34.28 -11.78
N GLU A 58 30.20 33.86 -12.89
CA GLU A 58 30.87 32.55 -13.02
C GLU A 58 31.97 32.35 -11.95
N GLU A 59 32.77 33.39 -11.69
CA GLU A 59 33.83 33.35 -10.67
C GLU A 59 33.25 33.25 -9.25
N VAL A 60 32.13 33.92 -8.99
CA VAL A 60 31.41 33.85 -7.71
C VAL A 60 30.82 32.45 -7.51
N ILE A 61 30.14 31.89 -8.52
CA ILE A 61 29.57 30.53 -8.47
C ILE A 61 30.67 29.49 -8.24
N GLN A 62 31.76 29.58 -9.02
CA GLN A 62 32.91 28.70 -8.83
C GLN A 62 33.47 28.79 -7.42
N SER A 63 33.67 30.01 -6.89
CA SER A 63 34.17 30.20 -5.52
C SER A 63 33.23 29.63 -4.46
N ILE A 64 31.91 29.69 -4.67
CA ILE A 64 30.91 29.14 -3.75
C ILE A 64 30.98 27.61 -3.74
N ILE A 65 31.03 26.99 -4.92
CA ILE A 65 31.11 25.53 -5.08
C ILE A 65 32.43 25.00 -4.53
N ASP A 66 33.56 25.62 -4.86
CA ASP A 66 34.88 25.21 -4.37
C ASP A 66 34.93 25.25 -2.83
N LYS A 67 34.38 26.32 -2.24
CA LYS A 67 34.29 26.42 -0.78
C LYS A 67 33.34 25.38 -0.22
N TRP A 68 32.19 25.14 -0.84
CA TRP A 68 31.27 24.09 -0.42
C TRP A 68 31.96 22.73 -0.41
N GLN A 69 32.69 22.37 -1.48
CA GLN A 69 33.45 21.13 -1.57
C GLN A 69 34.55 21.02 -0.51
N GLU A 70 35.20 22.13 -0.12
CA GLU A 70 36.20 22.16 0.97
C GLU A 70 35.57 21.91 2.36
N TYR A 71 34.33 22.38 2.57
CA TYR A 71 33.58 22.17 3.81
C TYR A 71 32.86 20.83 3.90
N GLN A 72 32.54 20.22 2.74
CA GLN A 72 32.08 18.85 2.70
C GLN A 72 33.20 17.94 3.27
N PRO A 73 32.87 16.98 4.14
CA PRO A 73 33.86 16.02 4.61
C PRO A 73 34.47 15.35 3.38
N LYS A 74 35.79 15.47 3.20
CA LYS A 74 36.55 14.95 2.05
C LYS A 74 36.05 13.57 1.63
N LYS A 75 35.13 13.54 0.68
CA LYS A 75 34.72 12.36 -0.08
C LYS A 75 35.44 12.40 -1.41
N ASN A 76 36.74 12.66 -1.37
CA ASN A 76 37.62 12.66 -2.54
C ASN A 76 39.05 12.33 -2.12
N GLU A 77 39.25 11.05 -1.78
CA GLU A 77 40.43 10.29 -2.17
C GLU A 77 39.98 8.86 -2.48
N SER A 78 39.41 8.64 -3.67
CA SER A 78 39.48 7.34 -4.37
C SER A 78 38.80 7.41 -5.75
N ASN A 79 39.29 8.27 -6.64
CA ASN A 79 39.20 8.02 -8.08
C ASN A 79 40.58 7.55 -8.58
N ASN A 80 41.04 6.42 -8.06
CA ASN A 80 41.79 5.43 -8.83
C ASN A 80 41.96 4.16 -7.99
N CYS A 81 41.57 3.03 -8.60
CA CYS A 81 41.68 1.63 -8.16
C CYS A 81 41.11 1.25 -6.77
N ASP A 82 40.35 0.14 -6.75
CA ASP A 82 40.10 -0.70 -5.57
C ASP A 82 39.05 -0.25 -4.54
N ASN A 83 37.84 0.13 -4.97
CA ASN A 83 36.67 0.17 -4.08
C ASN A 83 35.36 -0.38 -4.68
N GLY A 84 35.33 -0.68 -5.99
CA GLY A 84 34.21 -1.42 -6.59
C GLY A 84 34.19 -2.88 -6.13
N LEU A 85 35.38 -3.48 -5.92
CA LEU A 85 35.51 -4.84 -5.40
C LEU A 85 35.11 -4.92 -3.92
N ASP A 86 35.43 -3.93 -3.08
CA ASP A 86 35.13 -4.01 -1.64
C ASP A 86 33.62 -3.94 -1.34
N VAL A 87 32.83 -3.19 -2.11
CA VAL A 87 31.37 -3.15 -1.94
C VAL A 87 30.73 -4.43 -2.48
N GLU A 88 31.14 -4.89 -3.66
CA GLU A 88 30.67 -6.15 -4.24
C GLU A 88 31.08 -7.35 -3.36
N ASP A 89 32.30 -7.37 -2.82
CA ASP A 89 32.82 -8.41 -1.93
C ASP A 89 32.15 -8.34 -0.55
N LYS A 90 31.83 -7.15 -0.03
CA LYS A 90 31.02 -6.99 1.18
C LYS A 90 29.58 -7.44 0.96
N LEU A 91 29.00 -7.13 -0.19
CA LEU A 91 27.65 -7.59 -0.57
C LEU A 91 27.65 -9.10 -0.73
N THR A 92 28.67 -9.66 -1.38
CA THR A 92 28.85 -11.11 -1.56
C THR A 92 29.04 -11.81 -0.21
N LYS A 93 29.88 -11.26 0.69
CA LYS A 93 30.02 -11.77 2.07
C LYS A 93 28.73 -11.66 2.88
N LEU A 94 27.97 -10.58 2.72
CA LEU A 94 26.68 -10.42 3.39
C LEU A 94 25.65 -11.40 2.85
N LEU A 95 25.61 -11.63 1.53
CA LEU A 95 24.76 -12.63 0.89
C LEU A 95 25.16 -14.06 1.28
N GLU A 96 26.46 -14.35 1.38
CA GLU A 96 26.98 -15.64 1.83
C GLU A 96 26.70 -15.87 3.33
N ALA A 97 26.87 -14.85 4.17
CA ALA A 97 26.54 -14.91 5.59
C ALA A 97 25.02 -14.95 5.85
N GLN A 98 24.22 -14.33 4.98
CA GLN A 98 22.76 -14.40 4.99
C GLN A 98 22.22 -15.56 4.14
N ASN A 99 23.07 -16.43 3.62
CA ASN A 99 22.66 -17.69 3.01
C ASN A 99 22.24 -18.65 4.13
N ILE A 100 21.13 -18.29 4.79
CA ILE A 100 20.28 -19.19 5.55
C ILE A 100 20.03 -20.33 4.57
N GLN A 101 20.58 -21.50 4.87
CA GLN A 101 20.32 -22.72 4.13
C GLN A 101 18.82 -22.78 3.87
N THR A 102 18.43 -22.48 2.64
CA THR A 102 17.10 -22.75 2.11
C THR A 102 17.06 -24.25 1.86
N THR A 103 17.21 -25.04 2.93
CA THR A 103 16.52 -26.31 3.00
C THR A 103 15.05 -25.94 3.02
N VAL A 104 14.50 -25.71 1.82
CA VAL A 104 13.08 -25.84 1.55
C VAL A 104 12.77 -27.24 2.02
N LYS A 105 12.34 -27.37 3.27
CA LYS A 105 11.62 -28.55 3.71
C LYS A 105 10.46 -28.59 2.74
N GLU A 106 10.47 -29.54 1.81
CA GLU A 106 9.34 -29.78 0.92
C GLU A 106 8.11 -29.90 1.83
N ARG A 107 7.29 -28.85 1.85
CA ARG A 107 6.03 -28.89 2.57
C ARG A 107 5.20 -29.92 1.84
N THR A 108 4.96 -31.05 2.49
CA THR A 108 4.02 -32.06 2.00
C THR A 108 2.63 -31.46 2.13
N TYR A 109 2.16 -30.84 1.06
CA TYR A 109 0.80 -30.31 0.99
C TYR A 109 -0.20 -31.44 1.19
N THR A 110 -1.17 -31.18 2.06
CA THR A 110 -2.32 -32.08 2.21
C THR A 110 -3.20 -32.01 0.95
N GLU A 111 -4.01 -33.06 0.73
CA GLU A 111 -4.85 -33.18 -0.47
C GLU A 111 -5.87 -32.02 -0.57
N GLU A 112 -6.30 -31.49 0.57
CA GLU A 112 -7.16 -30.31 0.67
C GLU A 112 -6.45 -29.02 0.23
N GLU A 113 -5.21 -28.79 0.65
CA GLU A 113 -4.41 -27.63 0.23
C GLU A 113 -4.08 -27.68 -1.28
N ARG A 114 -3.84 -28.88 -1.83
CA ARG A 114 -3.64 -29.05 -3.27
C ARG A 114 -4.90 -28.68 -4.06
N ARG A 115 -6.07 -29.09 -3.58
CA ARG A 115 -7.36 -28.75 -4.19
C ARG A 115 -7.62 -27.24 -4.16
N ILE A 116 -7.30 -26.57 -3.05
CA ILE A 116 -7.42 -25.11 -2.95
C ILE A 116 -6.46 -24.42 -3.93
N ARG A 117 -5.20 -24.88 -4.00
CA ARG A 117 -4.21 -24.35 -4.96
C ARG A 117 -4.68 -24.51 -6.40
N GLU A 118 -5.23 -25.67 -6.76
CA GLU A 118 -5.75 -25.95 -8.09
C GLU A 118 -6.97 -25.08 -8.41
N GLN A 119 -7.87 -24.88 -7.46
CA GLN A 119 -9.04 -24.01 -7.63
C GLN A 119 -8.62 -22.54 -7.88
N ILE A 120 -7.63 -22.04 -7.15
CA ILE A 120 -7.06 -20.71 -7.37
C ILE A 120 -6.42 -20.63 -8.76
N LEU A 121 -5.63 -21.65 -9.14
CA LEU A 121 -4.96 -21.67 -10.44
C LEU A 121 -5.98 -21.70 -11.60
N ALA A 122 -7.08 -22.44 -11.45
CA ALA A 122 -8.15 -22.50 -12.43
C ALA A 122 -8.88 -21.15 -12.57
N GLN A 123 -9.04 -20.40 -11.48
CA GLN A 123 -9.63 -19.05 -11.52
C GLN A 123 -8.75 -18.07 -12.33
N TYR A 124 -7.43 -18.16 -12.17
CA TYR A 124 -6.49 -17.33 -12.95
C TYR A 124 -6.32 -17.81 -14.40
N SER A 125 -6.37 -19.12 -14.64
CA SER A 125 -6.36 -19.69 -16.01
C SER A 125 -7.64 -19.37 -16.79
N GLN A 126 -8.76 -19.11 -16.12
CA GLN A 126 -9.94 -18.53 -16.78
C GLN A 126 -9.78 -17.04 -17.12
N THR A 127 -8.72 -16.40 -16.62
CA THR A 127 -8.37 -14.99 -16.85
C THR A 127 -7.13 -14.87 -17.74
N GLU A 128 -6.88 -15.86 -18.61
CA GLU A 128 -5.89 -15.73 -19.68
C GLU A 128 -6.41 -14.63 -20.62
N VAL A 129 -5.84 -13.44 -20.49
CA VAL A 129 -5.88 -12.39 -21.50
C VAL A 129 -5.26 -13.01 -22.75
N SER A 130 -6.07 -13.23 -23.78
CA SER A 130 -5.61 -13.74 -25.08
C SER A 130 -4.49 -12.83 -25.57
N ASP A 131 -3.29 -13.37 -25.74
CA ASP A 131 -2.07 -12.65 -26.15
C ASP A 131 -2.07 -12.25 -27.65
N ASP A 132 -3.27 -12.14 -28.25
CA ASP A 132 -3.50 -11.93 -29.68
C ASP A 132 -3.93 -10.49 -30.05
N ASP A 133 -3.99 -9.55 -29.09
CA ASP A 133 -4.51 -8.19 -29.36
C ASP A 133 -3.45 -7.07 -29.28
N TYR A 134 -2.19 -7.39 -29.62
CA TYR A 134 -1.24 -6.38 -30.10
C TYR A 134 -1.44 -6.14 -31.60
N ASN A 135 -2.49 -5.41 -31.97
CA ASN A 135 -2.54 -4.76 -33.28
C ASN A 135 -2.69 -3.25 -33.13
N ALA A 136 -1.63 -2.56 -33.56
CA ALA A 136 -1.50 -1.12 -33.50
C ALA A 136 -2.51 -0.43 -34.44
N ALA A 137 -3.14 0.61 -33.89
CA ALA A 137 -3.78 1.77 -34.54
C ALA A 137 -3.91 1.78 -36.08
N HIS A 138 -5.16 1.72 -36.56
CA HIS A 138 -5.67 2.47 -37.73
C HIS A 138 -7.19 2.66 -37.52
N SER A 139 -7.66 3.88 -37.29
CA SER A 139 -8.09 4.86 -38.30
C SER A 139 -9.57 4.72 -38.68
N ASP A 140 -10.33 5.71 -38.21
CA ASP A 140 -11.44 6.40 -38.88
C ASP A 140 -12.92 5.94 -38.81
N GLU A 141 -13.73 6.97 -38.61
CA GLU A 141 -15.16 7.23 -38.88
C GLU A 141 -16.31 6.38 -38.27
N GLU A 142 -17.05 7.07 -37.40
CA GLU A 142 -18.51 7.28 -37.44
C GLU A 142 -19.47 6.06 -37.36
N SER A 143 -20.12 5.89 -36.20
CA SER A 143 -21.54 5.55 -36.19
C SER A 143 -22.19 5.95 -34.86
N GLU A 144 -22.89 7.09 -34.88
CA GLU A 144 -23.86 7.45 -33.85
C GLU A 144 -25.03 6.44 -33.86
N LYS A 145 -25.28 5.77 -32.73
CA LYS A 145 -26.64 5.37 -32.34
C LYS A 145 -26.85 5.41 -30.84
N HIS A 146 -27.66 6.38 -30.47
CA HIS A 146 -28.14 6.78 -29.16
C HIS A 146 -28.84 5.67 -28.31
N ILE A 147 -28.53 5.73 -27.01
CA ILE A 147 -29.38 5.54 -25.81
C ILE A 147 -29.84 4.10 -25.44
N SER A 148 -29.25 3.55 -24.36
CA SER A 148 -29.96 3.36 -23.08
C SER A 148 -29.09 2.70 -21.99
N GLY A 149 -29.13 3.27 -20.77
CA GLY A 149 -28.89 2.54 -19.51
C GLY A 149 -27.44 2.24 -19.15
N GLY A 150 -26.81 3.10 -18.35
CA GLY A 150 -25.48 2.90 -17.82
C GLY A 150 -25.30 1.59 -17.03
N CYS A 151 -24.51 0.69 -17.58
CA CYS A 151 -23.76 -0.32 -16.84
C CYS A 151 -22.36 -0.40 -17.47
N GLY A 152 -21.60 0.68 -17.26
CA GLY A 152 -20.22 0.80 -17.67
C GLY A 152 -19.40 -0.38 -17.14
N ASN A 153 -18.78 -1.05 -18.09
CA ASN A 153 -18.07 -2.31 -18.01
C ASN A 153 -16.77 -2.19 -17.19
N SER A 154 -16.87 -1.93 -15.89
CA SER A 154 -15.69 -1.74 -15.01
C SER A 154 -15.04 -3.06 -14.56
N SER A 155 -15.18 -4.13 -15.35
CA SER A 155 -14.47 -5.40 -15.12
C SER A 155 -13.20 -5.53 -15.96
N LEU A 156 -12.83 -4.47 -16.70
CA LEU A 156 -11.69 -4.50 -17.62
C LEU A 156 -10.33 -4.22 -16.95
N ASN A 157 -10.29 -3.85 -15.66
CA ASN A 157 -9.07 -3.29 -15.04
C ASN A 157 -8.48 -4.13 -13.89
N GLY A 158 -8.89 -5.39 -13.69
CA GLY A 158 -8.30 -6.27 -12.66
C GLY A 158 -8.46 -5.77 -11.20
N ILE A 159 -9.18 -4.68 -10.98
CA ILE A 159 -9.47 -4.11 -9.67
C ILE A 159 -10.87 -4.58 -9.29
N GLU A 160 -10.95 -5.34 -8.20
CA GLU A 160 -12.22 -5.82 -7.64
C GLU A 160 -13.15 -4.64 -7.33
N ARG A 161 -14.44 -4.79 -7.63
CA ARG A 161 -15.43 -3.75 -7.37
C ARG A 161 -15.58 -3.55 -5.86
N ASN A 162 -15.76 -2.31 -5.43
CA ASN A 162 -16.03 -1.99 -4.03
C ASN A 162 -17.28 -2.73 -3.53
N THR A 163 -17.12 -3.63 -2.56
CA THR A 163 -18.20 -4.45 -1.99
C THR A 163 -18.83 -3.83 -0.74
N ASN A 164 -18.29 -2.72 -0.22
CA ASN A 164 -18.71 -2.16 1.07
C ASN A 164 -20.23 -1.91 1.14
N VAL A 165 -20.83 -1.42 0.05
CA VAL A 165 -22.29 -1.18 -0.01
C VAL A 165 -23.07 -2.49 0.00
N GLN A 166 -22.60 -3.51 -0.72
CA GLN A 166 -23.21 -4.83 -0.76
C GLN A 166 -23.12 -5.53 0.60
N ASP A 167 -21.97 -5.42 1.27
CA ASP A 167 -21.73 -6.04 2.57
C ASP A 167 -22.61 -5.42 3.67
N VAL A 168 -22.78 -4.08 3.66
CA VAL A 168 -23.68 -3.39 4.59
C VAL A 168 -25.13 -3.82 4.38
N LEU A 169 -25.58 -3.92 3.12
CA LEU A 169 -26.94 -4.37 2.81
C LEU A 169 -27.16 -5.84 3.16
N ALA A 170 -26.17 -6.71 2.93
CA ALA A 170 -26.20 -8.12 3.29
C ALA A 170 -26.30 -8.29 4.81
N LEU A 171 -25.47 -7.57 5.57
CA LEU A 171 -25.49 -7.59 7.04
C LEU A 171 -26.82 -7.09 7.61
N GLN A 172 -27.39 -6.02 7.02
CA GLN A 172 -28.71 -5.52 7.43
C GLN A 172 -29.83 -6.54 7.15
N LYS A 173 -29.76 -7.23 6.00
CA LYS A 173 -30.72 -8.28 5.63
C LYS A 173 -30.59 -9.48 6.56
N GLU A 174 -29.39 -9.94 6.84
CA GLU A 174 -29.13 -11.06 7.76
C GLU A 174 -29.63 -10.74 9.17
N ARG A 175 -29.34 -9.54 9.68
CA ARG A 175 -29.84 -9.11 11.00
C ARG A 175 -31.37 -9.12 11.07
N ARG A 176 -32.05 -8.73 9.99
CA ARG A 176 -33.52 -8.78 9.90
C ARG A 176 -34.03 -10.21 9.87
N GLU A 177 -33.33 -11.11 9.18
CA GLU A 177 -33.69 -12.53 9.09
C GLU A 177 -33.45 -13.26 10.41
N GLN A 178 -32.31 -13.03 11.06
CA GLN A 178 -32.00 -13.54 12.41
C GLN A 178 -33.09 -13.13 13.41
N ALA A 179 -33.49 -11.86 13.43
CA ALA A 179 -34.56 -11.39 14.31
C ALA A 179 -35.92 -12.08 14.05
N ARG A 180 -36.23 -12.42 12.80
CA ARG A 180 -37.45 -13.18 12.46
C ARG A 180 -37.35 -14.64 12.93
N SER A 181 -36.21 -15.27 12.70
CA SER A 181 -35.95 -16.66 13.11
C SER A 181 -35.95 -16.81 14.63
N GLU A 182 -35.34 -15.89 15.36
CA GLU A 182 -35.38 -15.86 16.82
C GLU A 182 -36.79 -15.65 17.37
N ALA A 183 -37.58 -14.76 16.77
CA ALA A 183 -38.97 -14.55 17.15
C ALA A 183 -39.83 -15.80 16.89
N ALA A 184 -39.61 -16.49 15.77
CA ALA A 184 -40.28 -17.76 15.46
C ALA A 184 -39.86 -18.87 16.42
N ALA A 185 -38.56 -19.01 16.71
CA ALA A 185 -38.03 -19.98 17.65
C ALA A 185 -38.56 -19.75 19.07
N LYS A 186 -38.67 -18.49 19.51
CA LYS A 186 -39.27 -18.15 20.81
C LYS A 186 -40.73 -18.57 20.88
N LYS A 187 -41.53 -18.27 19.85
CA LYS A 187 -42.94 -18.71 19.78
C LYS A 187 -43.07 -20.23 19.80
N GLN A 188 -42.19 -20.94 19.10
CA GLN A 188 -42.18 -22.40 19.06
C GLN A 188 -41.82 -22.99 20.43
N LYS A 189 -40.79 -22.45 21.09
CA LYS A 189 -40.39 -22.85 22.45
C LYS A 189 -41.52 -22.62 23.46
N ASP A 190 -42.19 -21.46 23.40
CA ASP A 190 -43.32 -21.15 24.28
C ASP A 190 -44.50 -22.11 24.05
N LYS A 191 -44.72 -22.55 22.80
CA LYS A 191 -45.75 -23.54 22.45
C LYS A 191 -45.39 -24.93 22.98
N GLU A 192 -44.15 -25.38 22.77
CA GLU A 192 -43.65 -26.67 23.25
C GLU A 192 -43.68 -26.77 24.77
N ASP A 193 -43.30 -25.70 25.48
CA ASP A 193 -43.37 -25.69 26.94
C ASP A 193 -44.82 -25.80 27.44
N ARG A 194 -45.76 -25.11 26.79
CA ARG A 194 -47.19 -25.23 27.10
C ARG A 194 -47.72 -26.65 26.86
N GLU A 195 -47.35 -27.27 25.75
CA GLU A 195 -47.74 -28.65 25.43
C GLU A 195 -47.13 -29.64 26.43
N ARG A 196 -45.85 -29.48 26.77
CA ARG A 196 -45.16 -30.29 27.79
C ARG A 196 -45.84 -30.18 29.15
N GLN A 197 -46.21 -28.97 29.58
CA GLN A 197 -46.95 -28.76 30.82
C GLN A 197 -48.34 -29.42 30.78
N LYS A 198 -49.02 -29.40 29.63
CA LYS A 198 -50.33 -30.05 29.44
C LYS A 198 -50.20 -31.57 29.52
N GLN A 199 -49.24 -32.17 28.80
CA GLN A 199 -48.97 -33.60 28.84
C GLN A 199 -48.65 -34.09 30.25
N LEU A 200 -47.80 -33.37 30.99
CA LEU A 200 -47.42 -33.73 32.35
C LEU A 200 -48.61 -33.66 33.34
N ARG A 201 -49.60 -32.79 33.08
CA ARG A 201 -50.86 -32.76 33.84
C ARG A 201 -51.78 -33.93 33.49
N GLU A 202 -51.87 -34.30 32.21
CA GLU A 202 -52.65 -35.45 31.75
C GLU A 202 -52.08 -36.77 32.27
N GLU A 203 -50.77 -36.96 32.18
CA GLU A 203 -50.07 -38.14 32.72
C GLU A 203 -50.27 -38.28 34.24
N LYS A 204 -50.18 -37.17 35.00
CA LYS A 204 -50.49 -37.18 36.45
C LYS A 204 -51.95 -37.52 36.74
N LYS A 205 -52.90 -37.10 35.90
CA LYS A 205 -54.32 -37.46 36.04
C LYS A 205 -54.55 -38.94 35.71
N GLU A 206 -53.92 -39.45 34.67
CA GLU A 206 -54.00 -40.85 34.26
C GLU A 206 -53.43 -41.78 35.34
N LYS A 207 -52.23 -41.48 35.86
CA LYS A 207 -51.62 -42.22 36.99
C LYS A 207 -52.50 -42.22 38.25
N ARG A 208 -53.26 -41.16 38.51
CA ARG A 208 -54.23 -41.11 39.63
C ARG A 208 -55.52 -41.87 39.34
N LYS A 209 -55.93 -41.97 38.08
CA LYS A 209 -57.14 -42.68 37.64
C LYS A 209 -56.93 -44.19 37.64
N THR A 210 -55.77 -44.67 37.22
CA THR A 210 -55.44 -46.11 37.20
C THR A 210 -55.34 -46.70 38.61
N VAL A 211 -54.71 -45.99 39.56
CA VAL A 211 -54.59 -46.42 40.98
C VAL A 211 -55.94 -46.53 41.70
N LYS A 212 -56.96 -45.76 41.30
CA LYS A 212 -58.29 -45.79 41.94
C LYS A 212 -59.20 -46.90 41.38
N GLY A 213 -58.83 -47.53 40.26
CA GLY A 213 -59.56 -48.62 39.62
C GLY A 213 -59.27 -49.99 40.22
N GLU A 214 -58.02 -50.24 40.63
CA GLU A 214 -57.62 -51.53 41.24
C GLU A 214 -58.10 -51.71 42.68
N ARG A 215 -58.46 -50.63 43.39
CA ARG A 215 -58.93 -50.70 44.78
C ARG A 215 -60.44 -50.95 44.93
N ARG A 216 -61.18 -51.09 43.82
CA ARG A 216 -62.65 -51.26 43.78
C ARG A 216 -63.12 -52.57 43.14
N ARG A 217 -62.23 -53.54 42.90
CA ARG A 217 -62.61 -54.92 42.58
C ARG A 217 -62.17 -55.85 43.71
#